data_AF-A0A945E404-F1
#
_entry.id   AF-A0A945E404-F1
#
_cell.length_a   1.000
_cell.length_b   1.000
_cell.length_c   1.000
_cell.angle_alpha   90.00
_cell.angle_beta   90.00
_cell.angle_gamma   90.00
#
_symmetry.space_group_name_H-M   'P 1'
#
loop_
_entity.id
_entity.type
_entity.pdbx_description
1 polymer ?
#
loop_
_entity_poly.entity_id
_entity_poly.type
_entity_poly.pdbx_seq_one_letter_code
_entity_poly.pdbx_strand_id
1 'polypeptide(L)'
;LADWLARHPSLGGSPAGGEAIDFLAGPPLSTPVKVAYRIIHDAAVATVPMPILAAIGLRPRRGAIARGRLLIRGLRATLGASPAWAAALERCGEDRPDGVRFRSRPGTTG
;
A
#
# COMPACT_ATOMS: atom_id res chain seq x y z
N LEU A 1 4.09 -11.61 -14.93
CA LEU A 1 3.75 -12.17 -13.60
C LEU A 1 2.26 -12.09 -13.30
N ALA A 2 1.67 -10.90 -13.17
CA ALA A 2 0.25 -10.74 -12.82
C ALA A 2 -0.71 -11.51 -13.75
N ASP A 3 -0.41 -11.50 -15.05
CA ASP A 3 -1.15 -12.21 -16.08
C ASP A 3 -1.04 -13.75 -15.98
N TRP A 4 0.11 -14.26 -15.54
CA TRP A 4 0.32 -15.69 -15.27
C TRP A 4 -0.46 -16.13 -14.02
N LEU A 5 -0.41 -15.33 -12.94
CA LEU A 5 -1.17 -15.58 -11.71
C LEU A 5 -2.68 -15.62 -11.99
N ALA A 6 -3.18 -14.69 -12.81
CA ALA A 6 -4.60 -14.58 -13.16
C ALA A 6 -5.15 -15.81 -13.91
N ARG A 7 -4.29 -16.59 -14.57
CA ARG A 7 -4.67 -17.81 -15.30
C ARG A 7 -4.24 -19.10 -14.59
N HIS A 8 -3.65 -19.01 -13.40
CA HIS A 8 -3.11 -20.17 -12.73
C HIS A 8 -4.26 -21.12 -12.29
N PRO A 9 -4.20 -22.43 -12.58
CA PRO A 9 -5.30 -23.36 -12.27
C PRO A 9 -5.68 -23.44 -10.79
N SER A 10 -4.72 -23.20 -9.90
CA SER A 10 -4.93 -23.18 -8.44
C SER A 10 -5.47 -21.85 -7.92
N LEU A 11 -5.72 -20.86 -8.78
CA LEU A 11 -6.34 -19.60 -8.37
C LEU A 11 -7.82 -19.84 -8.09
N GLY A 12 -8.22 -19.67 -6.83
CA GLY A 12 -9.59 -19.87 -6.38
C GLY A 12 -9.74 -19.58 -4.90
N GLY A 13 -10.97 -19.65 -4.41
CA GLY A 13 -11.25 -19.51 -2.98
C GLY A 13 -10.67 -20.68 -2.17
N SER A 14 -10.19 -20.37 -0.98
CA SER A 14 -9.83 -21.36 0.04
C SER A 14 -10.31 -20.88 1.40
N PRO A 15 -10.56 -21.77 2.38
CA PRO A 15 -10.97 -21.35 3.72
C PRO A 15 -9.98 -20.39 4.37
N ALA A 16 -8.68 -20.72 4.34
CA ALA A 16 -7.62 -19.87 4.87
C ALA A 16 -7.53 -18.52 4.14
N GLY A 17 -7.78 -18.50 2.83
CA GLY A 17 -7.85 -17.27 2.05
C GLY A 17 -9.03 -16.40 2.48
N GLY A 18 -10.20 -17.00 2.69
CA GLY A 18 -11.40 -16.32 3.19
C GLY A 18 -11.17 -15.65 4.54
N GLU A 19 -10.62 -16.39 5.51
CA GLU A 19 -10.29 -15.85 6.83
C GLU A 19 -9.30 -14.68 6.76
N ALA A 20 -8.28 -14.79 5.90
CA ALA A 20 -7.33 -13.71 5.67
C ALA A 20 -8.01 -12.47 5.07
N ILE A 21 -8.94 -12.65 4.11
CA ILE A 21 -9.71 -11.56 3.52
C ILE A 21 -10.62 -10.91 4.56
N ASP A 22 -11.30 -11.69 5.41
CA ASP A 22 -12.17 -11.17 6.45
C ASP A 22 -11.40 -10.37 7.49
N PHE A 23 -10.22 -10.86 7.90
CA PHE A 23 -9.32 -10.13 8.78
C PHE A 23 -8.88 -8.80 8.16
N LEU A 24 -8.50 -8.80 6.87
CA LEU A 24 -8.11 -7.58 6.16
C LEU A 24 -9.31 -6.66 5.91
N ALA A 25 -10.50 -7.20 5.68
CA ALA A 25 -11.70 -6.42 5.48
C ALA A 25 -12.23 -5.83 6.80
N GLY A 26 -11.93 -6.43 7.95
CA GLY A 26 -12.44 -6.03 9.25
C GLY A 26 -11.41 -6.12 10.36
N PRO A 27 -10.24 -5.47 10.25
CA PRO A 27 -9.17 -5.67 11.21
C PRO A 27 -9.56 -5.09 12.59
N PRO A 28 -9.07 -5.68 13.69
CA PRO A 28 -9.31 -5.23 15.05
C PRO A 28 -8.48 -3.98 15.36
N LEU A 29 -8.82 -2.86 14.72
CA LEU A 29 -8.18 -1.56 14.89
C LEU A 29 -9.14 -0.58 15.56
N SER A 30 -8.58 0.39 16.29
CA SER A 30 -9.36 1.51 16.80
C SER A 30 -10.00 2.30 15.66
N THR A 31 -11.17 2.90 15.91
CA THR A 31 -11.97 3.57 14.86
C THR A 31 -11.18 4.57 14.02
N PRO A 32 -10.34 5.47 14.59
CA PRO A 32 -9.58 6.43 13.78
C PRO A 32 -8.57 5.74 12.84
N VAL A 33 -7.87 4.71 13.33
CA VAL A 33 -6.89 3.95 12.55
C VAL A 33 -7.58 3.14 11.47
N LYS A 34 -8.76 2.59 11.76
CA LYS A 34 -9.57 1.82 10.81
C LYS A 34 -9.99 2.63 9.59
N VAL A 35 -10.24 3.94 9.75
CA VAL A 35 -10.54 4.85 8.63
C VAL A 35 -9.35 4.98 7.69
N ALA A 36 -8.16 5.29 8.22
CA ALA A 36 -6.95 5.39 7.40
C ALA A 36 -6.60 4.05 6.75
N TYR A 37 -6.71 2.96 7.49
CA TYR A 37 -6.53 1.60 6.99
C TYR A 37 -7.46 1.31 5.80
N ARG A 38 -8.74 1.67 5.88
CA ARG A 38 -9.70 1.43 4.78
C ARG A 38 -9.28 2.10 3.49
N ILE A 39 -8.75 3.32 3.56
CA ILE A 39 -8.27 4.06 2.38
C ILE A 39 -7.10 3.31 1.73
N ILE A 40 -6.16 2.80 2.53
CA ILE A 40 -5.01 2.03 2.06
C ILE A 40 -5.46 0.70 1.46
N HIS A 41 -6.32 -0.02 2.17
CA HIS A 41 -6.89 -1.30 1.72
C HIS A 41 -7.61 -1.14 0.39
N ASP A 42 -8.52 -0.16 0.27
CA ASP A 42 -9.26 0.10 -0.97
C ASP A 42 -8.31 0.45 -2.12
N ALA A 43 -7.23 1.21 -1.85
CA ALA A 43 -6.23 1.56 -2.85
C ALA A 43 -5.41 0.34 -3.29
N ALA A 44 -5.05 -0.56 -2.36
CA ALA A 44 -4.36 -1.81 -2.64
C ALA A 44 -5.23 -2.77 -3.48
N VAL A 45 -6.51 -2.91 -3.14
CA VAL A 45 -7.46 -3.70 -3.95
C VAL A 45 -7.50 -3.17 -5.39
N ALA A 46 -7.42 -1.86 -5.60
CA ALA A 46 -7.44 -1.26 -6.93
C ALA A 46 -6.17 -1.47 -7.77
N THR A 47 -5.08 -2.01 -7.21
CA THR A 47 -3.86 -2.35 -7.96
C THR A 47 -3.82 -3.82 -8.41
N VAL A 48 -4.75 -4.64 -7.93
CA VAL A 48 -4.80 -6.08 -8.24
C VAL A 48 -5.61 -6.31 -9.53
N PRO A 49 -5.16 -7.20 -10.44
CA PRO A 49 -5.93 -7.58 -11.61
C PRO A 49 -7.33 -8.12 -11.28
N MET A 50 -8.33 -7.71 -12.07
CA MET A 50 -9.73 -8.11 -11.87
C MET A 50 -9.98 -9.62 -11.76
N PRO A 51 -9.33 -10.51 -12.55
CA PRO A 51 -9.53 -11.96 -12.40
C PRO A 51 -9.15 -12.48 -11.01
N ILE A 52 -8.07 -11.93 -10.43
CA ILE A 52 -7.62 -12.29 -9.08
C ILE A 52 -8.61 -11.78 -8.05
N LEU A 53 -9.06 -10.53 -8.18
CA LEU A 53 -10.08 -9.96 -7.28
C LEU A 53 -11.38 -10.76 -7.30
N ALA A 54 -11.82 -11.19 -8.48
CA ALA A 54 -13.02 -12.01 -8.64
C ALA A 54 -12.87 -13.37 -7.93
N ALA A 55 -11.70 -14.01 -8.03
CA ALA A 55 -11.43 -15.27 -7.36
C ALA A 55 -11.47 -15.18 -5.82
N ILE A 56 -11.22 -13.99 -5.26
CA ILE A 56 -11.25 -13.71 -3.82
C ILE A 56 -12.46 -12.88 -3.38
N GLY A 57 -13.46 -12.69 -4.25
CA GLY A 57 -14.71 -12.00 -3.90
C GLY A 57 -14.59 -10.50 -3.63
N LEU A 58 -13.49 -9.85 -4.05
CA LEU A 58 -13.25 -8.42 -3.85
C LEU A 58 -13.57 -7.61 -5.10
N ARG A 59 -13.87 -6.31 -4.91
CA ARG A 59 -14.06 -5.35 -6.00
C ARG A 59 -13.38 -4.01 -5.70
N PRO A 60 -12.73 -3.38 -6.70
CA PRO A 60 -12.10 -2.09 -6.50
C PRO A 60 -13.16 -1.00 -6.33
N ARG A 61 -12.94 -0.08 -5.38
CA ARG A 61 -13.83 1.08 -5.19
C ARG A 61 -13.43 2.21 -6.11
N ARG A 62 -14.43 2.92 -6.65
CA ARG A 62 -14.21 4.12 -7.47
C ARG A 62 -13.39 5.16 -6.68
N GLY A 63 -12.40 5.74 -7.35
CA GLY A 63 -11.51 6.75 -6.78
C GLY A 63 -10.55 6.25 -5.70
N ALA A 64 -10.45 4.94 -5.44
CA ALA A 64 -9.59 4.40 -4.39
C ALA A 64 -8.11 4.77 -4.56
N ILE A 65 -7.60 4.70 -5.80
CA ILE A 65 -6.22 5.11 -6.12
C ILE A 65 -5.98 6.59 -5.79
N ALA A 66 -6.93 7.47 -6.16
CA ALA A 66 -6.81 8.90 -5.90
C ALA A 66 -6.76 9.21 -4.40
N ARG A 67 -7.67 8.58 -3.61
CA ARG A 67 -7.68 8.73 -2.15
C ARG A 67 -6.39 8.19 -1.51
N GLY A 68 -5.92 7.03 -1.95
CA GLY A 68 -4.65 6.45 -1.49
C GLY A 68 -3.46 7.36 -1.76
N ARG A 69 -3.36 7.93 -2.96
CA ARG A 69 -2.32 8.90 -3.32
C ARG A 69 -2.37 10.16 -2.45
N LEU A 70 -3.57 10.70 -2.20
CA LEU A 70 -3.75 11.87 -1.35
C LEU A 70 -3.31 11.60 0.09
N LEU A 71 -3.73 10.45 0.66
CA LEU A 71 -3.33 10.04 2.01
C LEU A 71 -1.80 9.90 2.13
N ILE A 72 -1.16 9.20 1.18
CA ILE A 72 0.30 9.02 1.17
C ILE A 72 1.01 10.37 1.04
N ARG A 73 0.49 11.29 0.21
CA ARG A 73 1.06 12.64 0.06
C ARG A 73 0.98 13.42 1.37
N GLY A 74 -0.16 13.37 2.08
CA GLY A 74 -0.31 13.99 3.39
C GLY A 74 0.65 13.42 4.42
N LEU A 75 0.73 12.08 4.52
CA LEU A 75 1.68 11.40 5.42
C LEU A 75 3.14 11.76 5.09
N ARG A 76 3.50 11.84 3.81
CA ARG A 76 4.85 12.24 3.40
C ARG A 76 5.14 13.70 3.73
N ALA A 77 4.16 14.59 3.62
CA ALA A 77 4.32 15.99 3.99
C ALA A 77 4.56 16.16 5.50
N THR A 78 3.86 15.40 6.33
CA THR A 78 3.99 15.50 7.81
C THR A 78 5.22 14.75 8.33
N LEU A 79 5.41 13.51 7.89
CA LEU A 79 6.48 12.66 8.39
C LEU A 79 7.80 12.96 7.70
N GLY A 80 7.80 13.35 6.42
CA GLY A 80 8.98 13.36 5.56
C GLY A 80 9.21 12.03 4.85
N ALA A 81 10.02 12.05 3.80
CA ALA A 81 10.39 10.89 3.01
C ALA A 81 11.23 9.87 3.79
N SER A 82 11.24 8.62 3.33
CA SER A 82 11.90 7.50 4.02
C SER A 82 13.43 7.66 4.04
N PRO A 83 14.12 7.47 5.19
CA PRO A 83 15.58 7.45 5.23
C PRO A 83 16.19 6.34 4.37
N ALA A 84 15.48 5.20 4.25
CA ALA A 84 15.93 4.10 3.40
C ALA A 84 15.90 4.46 1.90
N TRP A 85 15.00 5.38 1.50
CA TRP A 85 14.98 5.89 0.14
C TRP A 85 16.14 6.86 -0.11
N ALA A 86 16.45 7.76 0.83
CA ALA A 86 17.65 8.61 0.74
C ALA A 86 18.92 7.76 0.60
N ALA A 87 19.08 6.74 1.44
CA ALA A 87 20.21 5.82 1.37
C ALA A 87 20.24 4.97 0.09
N ALA A 88 19.10 4.76 -0.57
CA ALA A 88 19.06 4.10 -1.87
C ALA A 88 19.53 5.04 -2.98
N LEU A 89 19.12 6.31 -2.96
CA LEU A 89 19.59 7.33 -3.91
C LEU A 89 21.11 7.50 -3.82
N GLU A 90 21.65 7.63 -2.60
CA GLU A 90 23.10 7.71 -2.36
C GLU A 90 23.85 6.50 -2.92
N ARG A 91 23.33 5.28 -2.72
CA ARG A 91 23.94 4.06 -3.26
C ARG A 91 23.86 3.98 -4.79
N CYS A 92 22.81 4.52 -5.38
CA CYS A 92 22.64 4.57 -6.83
C CYS A 92 23.40 5.74 -7.48
N GLY A 93 24.04 6.62 -6.71
CA GLY A 93 24.65 7.84 -7.22
C GLY A 93 23.64 8.83 -7.81
N GLU A 94 22.39 8.74 -7.38
CA GLU A 94 21.28 9.58 -7.87
C GLU A 94 21.07 10.77 -6.94
N ASP A 95 20.79 11.94 -7.52
CA ASP A 95 20.53 13.14 -6.75
C ASP A 95 19.23 13.05 -5.96
N ARG A 96 19.19 13.78 -4.84
CA ARG A 96 17.96 13.90 -4.07
C ARG A 96 16.97 14.77 -4.84
N PRO A 97 15.70 14.32 -5.03
CA PRO A 97 14.73 15.09 -5.78
C PRO A 97 14.37 16.40 -5.08
N ASP A 98 14.24 17.45 -5.88
CA ASP A 98 13.91 18.79 -5.41
C ASP A 98 12.60 18.83 -4.61
N GLY A 99 12.59 19.62 -3.54
CA GLY A 99 11.41 19.81 -2.69
C GLY A 99 11.03 18.61 -1.81
N VAL A 100 11.85 17.55 -1.76
CA VAL A 100 11.60 16.39 -0.91
C VAL A 100 12.34 16.50 0.43
N ARG A 101 11.60 16.75 1.51
CA ARG A 101 12.13 16.64 2.88
C ARG A 101 12.26 15.17 3.28
N PHE A 102 13.46 14.67 3.49
CA PHE A 102 13.71 13.35 4.10
C PHE A 102 13.65 13.39 5.62
N ARG A 103 13.22 12.29 6.24
CA ARG A 103 13.30 12.12 7.69
C ARG A 103 14.74 12.00 8.15
N SER A 104 15.10 12.72 9.21
CA SER A 104 16.34 12.49 9.93
C SER A 104 16.27 11.17 10.68
N ARG A 105 17.35 10.39 10.66
CA ARG A 105 17.48 9.20 11.53
C ARG A 105 17.61 9.69 12.98
N PRO A 106 16.87 9.15 13.96
CA PRO A 106 17.11 9.48 15.35
C PRO A 106 18.56 9.10 15.68
N GLY A 107 19.38 10.07 16.10
CA GLY A 107 20.76 9.84 16.55
C GLY A 107 21.88 10.26 15.59
N THR A 108 21.61 10.98 14.50
CA THR A 108 22.69 11.62 13.71
C THR A 108 22.45 13.12 13.67
N THR A 109 22.78 13.78 14.78
CA THR A 109 23.04 15.22 14.81
C THR A 109 24.39 15.43 14.13
N GLY A 110 24.39 16.13 13.00
CA GLY A 110 25.53 16.88 12.52
C GLY A 110 25.35 18.34 12.93
#